data_AF-A0A2L0EKP6-F1
#
_entry.id   AF-A0A2L0EKP6-F1
#
_cell.length_a   1.000
_cell.length_b   1.000
_cell.length_c   1.000
_cell.angle_alpha   90.00
_cell.angle_beta   90.00
_cell.angle_gamma   90.00
#
_symmetry.space_group_name_H-M   'P 1'
#
loop_
_entity.id
_entity.type
_entity.pdbx_description
1 polymer ?
#
loop_
_entity_poly.entity_id
_entity_poly.type
_entity_poly.pdbx_seq_one_letter_code
_entity_poly.pdbx_strand_id
1 'polypeptide(L)'
;MCFRVRLPAAPRRLARAVSSLALLALAALLLLGCGPRLVPFTHELRVQHNLSDRDVKNLQFYVSHRVALRRELESASSQITSSHKLLLVSGKIIEEVIVEDLTPGVAVAARGGALSVSFEPGASLTFSAGPEPEPAAPAPQLSGFATPPEPFPASAGPLLAGPPGPREGAGLGGSYWLSTGPGGEVRYQGKLFSAIDDSLRAHLLIDADSLEEVVERRTVLPGVRLPGR
;
A
#
# COMPACT_ATOMS: atom_id res chain seq x y z
N MET A 1 9.77 -83.40 29.79
CA MET A 1 8.74 -82.53 29.16
C MET A 1 9.37 -81.17 28.90
N CYS A 2 9.60 -80.80 27.64
CA CYS A 2 10.03 -79.44 27.25
C CYS A 2 9.16 -78.99 26.08
N PHE A 3 8.19 -78.10 26.35
CA PHE A 3 7.36 -77.47 25.33
C PHE A 3 8.12 -76.27 24.74
N ARG A 4 8.48 -76.37 23.46
CA ARG A 4 9.03 -75.26 22.68
C ARG A 4 7.84 -74.51 22.04
N VAL A 5 7.52 -73.33 22.55
CA VAL A 5 6.51 -72.44 21.95
C VAL A 5 7.15 -71.71 20.76
N ARG A 6 6.60 -71.92 19.55
CA ARG A 6 6.93 -71.11 18.37
C ARG A 6 6.08 -69.83 18.39
N LEU A 7 6.74 -68.67 18.36
CA LEU A 7 6.09 -67.38 18.10
C LEU A 7 5.75 -67.23 16.61
N PRO A 8 4.58 -66.68 16.24
CA PRO A 8 4.24 -66.38 14.86
C PRO A 8 4.95 -65.12 14.37
N ALA A 9 5.48 -65.17 13.14
CA ALA A 9 6.12 -64.06 12.46
C ALA A 9 5.08 -63.03 11.97
N ALA A 10 5.30 -61.75 12.25
CA ALA A 10 4.44 -60.66 11.80
C ALA A 10 4.49 -60.47 10.27
N PRO A 11 3.36 -60.12 9.61
CA PRO A 11 3.28 -60.00 8.16
C PRO A 11 3.92 -58.70 7.65
N ARG A 12 5.05 -58.83 6.92
CA ARG A 12 5.84 -57.75 6.29
C ARG A 12 5.07 -56.86 5.28
N ARG A 13 3.82 -57.19 4.92
CA ARG A 13 3.03 -56.46 3.90
C ARG A 13 2.34 -55.21 4.45
N LEU A 14 1.94 -55.20 5.72
CA LEU A 14 1.28 -54.05 6.36
C LEU A 14 2.25 -52.86 6.54
N ALA A 15 3.51 -53.12 6.88
CA ALA A 15 4.52 -52.08 7.06
C ALA A 15 4.81 -51.27 5.78
N ARG A 16 4.75 -51.92 4.60
CA ARG A 16 4.95 -51.24 3.30
C ARG A 16 3.80 -50.29 2.97
N ALA A 17 2.55 -50.71 3.19
CA ALA A 17 1.38 -49.88 2.91
C ALA A 17 1.30 -48.64 3.82
N VAL A 18 1.61 -48.81 5.11
CA VAL A 18 1.67 -47.69 6.08
C VAL A 18 2.80 -46.71 5.73
N SER A 19 3.95 -47.22 5.27
CA SER A 19 5.07 -46.39 4.81
C SER A 19 4.75 -45.60 3.54
N SER A 20 4.01 -46.17 2.59
CA SER A 20 3.57 -45.46 1.37
C SER A 20 2.54 -44.36 1.64
N LEU A 21 1.58 -44.61 2.54
CA LEU A 21 0.59 -43.62 2.98
C LEU A 21 1.24 -42.46 3.76
N ALA A 22 2.21 -42.76 4.62
CA ALA A 22 2.98 -41.74 5.33
C ALA A 22 3.82 -40.86 4.39
N LEU A 23 4.42 -41.46 3.34
CA LEU A 23 5.16 -40.70 2.32
C LEU A 23 4.25 -39.78 1.50
N LEU A 24 3.04 -40.24 1.17
CA LEU A 24 2.04 -39.46 0.43
C LEU A 24 1.47 -38.31 1.28
N ALA A 25 1.23 -38.55 2.57
CA ALA A 25 0.81 -37.52 3.52
C ALA A 25 1.91 -36.46 3.75
N LEU A 26 3.17 -36.88 3.84
CA LEU A 26 4.32 -35.97 3.96
C LEU A 26 4.54 -35.16 2.67
N ALA A 27 4.34 -35.76 1.49
CA ALA A 27 4.38 -35.06 0.21
C ALA A 27 3.24 -34.05 0.05
N ALA A 28 2.04 -34.36 0.54
CA ALA A 28 0.90 -33.43 0.55
C ALA A 28 1.11 -32.25 1.50
N LEU A 29 1.81 -32.47 2.63
CA LEU A 29 2.14 -31.41 3.59
C LEU A 29 3.18 -30.41 3.04
N LEU A 30 4.04 -30.84 2.12
CA LEU A 30 5.04 -29.99 1.44
C LEU A 30 4.45 -29.11 0.33
N LEU A 31 3.19 -29.33 -0.09
CA LEU A 31 2.48 -28.52 -1.09
C LEU A 31 1.68 -27.36 -0.48
N LEU A 32 1.68 -27.18 0.85
CA LEU A 32 1.09 -26.02 1.53
C LEU A 32 1.99 -24.76 1.41
N GLY A 33 2.63 -24.59 0.25
CA GLY A 33 3.63 -23.56 -0.01
C GLY A 33 3.07 -22.13 0.11
N CYS A 34 3.90 -21.30 0.76
CA CYS A 34 3.90 -19.85 0.90
C CYS A 34 2.78 -19.07 0.19
N GLY A 35 1.94 -18.40 0.97
CA GLY A 35 1.11 -17.30 0.47
C GLY A 35 1.96 -16.08 0.07
N PRO A 36 1.36 -15.14 -0.68
CA PRO A 36 2.06 -13.95 -1.19
C PRO A 36 2.70 -13.18 -0.04
N ARG A 37 4.01 -12.95 -0.14
CA ARG A 37 4.76 -12.21 0.87
C ARG A 37 4.63 -10.72 0.60
N LEU A 38 3.59 -10.12 1.17
CA LEU A 38 3.34 -8.70 1.04
C LEU A 38 4.33 -7.88 1.88
N VAL A 39 4.98 -6.92 1.24
CA VAL A 39 5.91 -5.98 1.88
C VAL A 39 5.54 -4.53 1.53
N PRO A 40 5.78 -3.57 2.43
CA PRO A 40 5.55 -2.16 2.14
C PRO A 40 6.37 -1.71 0.92
N PHE A 41 5.69 -1.07 -0.03
CA PHE A 41 6.36 -0.42 -1.15
C PHE A 41 6.87 0.94 -0.69
N THR A 42 8.20 1.07 -0.61
CA THR A 42 8.86 2.31 -0.21
C THR A 42 9.68 2.91 -1.34
N HIS A 43 9.99 4.20 -1.21
CA HIS A 43 10.84 4.88 -2.18
C HIS A 43 12.24 4.26 -2.25
N GLU A 44 12.77 3.79 -1.12
CA GLU A 44 14.09 3.14 -1.05
C GLU A 44 14.10 1.85 -1.84
N LEU A 45 13.08 1.00 -1.67
CA LEU A 45 12.95 -0.25 -2.42
C LEU A 45 12.94 0.03 -3.93
N ARG A 46 12.20 1.07 -4.34
CA ARG A 46 12.14 1.49 -5.74
C ARG A 46 13.52 1.89 -6.29
N VAL A 47 14.29 2.66 -5.52
CA VAL A 47 15.64 3.11 -5.90
C VAL A 47 16.63 1.95 -5.88
N GLN A 48 16.61 1.12 -4.84
CA GLN A 48 17.49 -0.06 -4.68
C GLN A 48 17.38 -1.03 -5.85
N HIS A 49 16.15 -1.29 -6.31
CA HIS A 49 15.90 -2.16 -7.47
C HIS A 49 15.91 -1.43 -8.81
N ASN A 50 16.25 -0.12 -8.84
CA ASN A 50 16.25 0.71 -10.03
C ASN A 50 14.96 0.58 -10.86
N LEU A 51 13.80 0.59 -10.21
CA LEU A 51 12.50 0.40 -10.85
C LEU A 51 12.08 1.67 -11.60
N SER A 52 11.96 1.56 -12.91
CA SER A 52 11.46 2.63 -13.76
C SER A 52 9.95 2.83 -13.58
N ASP A 53 9.41 3.97 -14.02
CA ASP A 53 7.95 4.19 -14.04
C ASP A 53 7.20 3.10 -14.83
N ARG A 54 7.85 2.46 -15.81
CA ARG A 54 7.27 1.35 -16.57
C ARG A 54 7.24 0.06 -15.75
N ASP A 55 8.29 -0.23 -15.00
CA ASP A 55 8.38 -1.44 -14.18
C ASP A 55 7.36 -1.41 -13.04
N VAL A 56 7.22 -0.24 -12.41
CA VAL A 56 6.21 0.01 -11.36
C VAL A 56 4.79 -0.28 -11.86
N LYS A 57 4.47 0.00 -13.13
CA LYS A 57 3.16 -0.31 -13.71
C LYS A 57 2.90 -1.80 -13.94
N ASN A 58 3.95 -2.62 -13.97
CA ASN A 58 3.83 -4.08 -14.10
C ASN A 58 3.74 -4.78 -12.74
N LEU A 59 3.79 -4.04 -11.63
CA LEU A 59 3.64 -4.58 -10.29
C LEU A 59 2.17 -4.59 -9.87
N GLN A 60 1.80 -5.63 -9.14
CA GLN A 60 0.53 -5.71 -8.43
C GLN A 60 0.68 -5.01 -7.08
N PHE A 61 -0.15 -4.00 -6.83
CA PHE A 61 -0.22 -3.31 -5.54
C PHE A 61 -1.38 -3.81 -4.71
N TYR A 62 -1.26 -3.65 -3.41
CA TYR A 62 -2.31 -3.87 -2.43
C TYR A 62 -2.34 -2.69 -1.46
N VAL A 63 -3.50 -2.40 -0.88
CA VAL A 63 -3.61 -1.36 0.16
C VAL A 63 -3.43 -1.99 1.55
N SER A 64 -2.63 -1.36 2.42
CA SER A 64 -2.35 -1.90 3.75
C SER A 64 -3.51 -1.75 4.74
N HIS A 65 -4.24 -0.65 4.65
CA HIS A 65 -5.38 -0.34 5.51
C HIS A 65 -6.59 0.00 4.65
N ARG A 66 -7.78 -0.29 5.19
CA ARG A 66 -9.04 0.09 4.57
C ARG A 66 -9.09 1.60 4.32
N VAL A 67 -9.43 1.99 3.09
CA VAL A 67 -9.65 3.38 2.70
C VAL A 67 -11.14 3.62 2.58
N ALA A 68 -11.68 4.45 3.46
CA ALA A 68 -13.06 4.91 3.46
C ALA A 68 -13.10 6.41 3.12
N LEU A 69 -13.77 6.73 2.03
CA LEU A 69 -13.92 8.09 1.50
C LEU A 69 -15.39 8.47 1.54
N ARG A 70 -15.69 9.67 2.03
CA ARG A 70 -17.07 10.19 2.11
C ARG A 70 -17.21 11.55 1.45
N ARG A 71 -18.35 11.78 0.81
CA ARG A 71 -18.70 13.08 0.21
C ARG A 71 -20.19 13.35 0.39
N GLU A 72 -20.54 14.56 0.81
CA GLU A 72 -21.93 14.99 0.87
C GLU A 72 -22.46 15.33 -0.54
N LEU A 73 -23.67 14.86 -0.85
CA LEU A 73 -24.37 15.14 -2.09
C LEU A 73 -25.48 16.16 -1.81
N GLU A 74 -25.37 17.34 -2.40
CA GLU A 74 -26.40 18.38 -2.31
C GLU A 74 -27.60 18.12 -3.25
N SER A 75 -27.47 17.22 -4.23
CA SER A 75 -28.52 16.91 -5.21
C SER A 75 -28.42 15.48 -5.73
N ALA A 76 -29.59 14.85 -5.90
CA ALA A 76 -29.76 13.46 -6.35
C ALA A 76 -29.33 13.19 -7.81
N SER A 77 -28.94 14.23 -8.56
CA SER A 77 -28.51 14.14 -9.97
C SER A 77 -26.99 13.98 -10.14
N SER A 78 -26.23 13.93 -9.05
CA SER A 78 -24.80 13.69 -9.16
C SER A 78 -24.56 12.24 -9.56
N GLN A 79 -23.93 12.04 -10.72
CA GLN A 79 -23.64 10.73 -11.31
C GLN A 79 -22.92 9.84 -10.29
N ILE A 80 -23.62 8.84 -9.77
CA ILE A 80 -23.10 7.86 -8.80
C ILE A 80 -22.75 6.60 -9.58
N THR A 81 -21.52 6.13 -9.37
CA THR A 81 -21.05 4.87 -9.95
C THR A 81 -21.67 3.71 -9.18
N SER A 82 -22.09 2.66 -9.88
CA SER A 82 -22.88 1.55 -9.31
C SER A 82 -22.17 0.78 -8.18
N SER A 83 -20.86 0.96 -8.01
CA SER A 83 -20.03 0.37 -6.95
C SER A 83 -20.03 1.15 -5.63
N HIS A 84 -20.58 2.38 -5.58
CA HIS A 84 -20.53 3.24 -4.40
C HIS A 84 -21.78 3.06 -3.51
N LYS A 85 -21.61 3.26 -2.20
CA LYS A 85 -22.71 3.18 -1.24
C LYS A 85 -23.29 4.57 -0.98
N LEU A 86 -24.60 4.69 -0.97
CA LEU A 86 -25.31 5.90 -0.54
C LEU A 86 -25.85 5.72 0.87
N LEU A 87 -25.55 6.67 1.75
CA LEU A 87 -26.04 6.72 3.12
C LEU A 87 -26.89 7.97 3.31
N LEU A 88 -28.08 7.83 3.89
CA LEU A 88 -28.86 8.98 4.35
C LEU A 88 -28.56 9.21 5.83
N VAL A 89 -27.79 10.25 6.14
CA VAL A 89 -27.39 10.57 7.52
C VAL A 89 -27.86 11.98 7.84
N SER A 90 -28.75 12.11 8.83
CA SER A 90 -29.25 13.41 9.31
C SER A 90 -29.88 14.30 8.20
N GLY A 91 -30.61 13.68 7.27
CA GLY A 91 -31.25 14.39 6.15
C GLY A 91 -30.30 14.76 5.00
N LYS A 92 -29.01 14.42 5.11
CA LYS A 92 -27.98 14.60 4.08
C LYS A 92 -27.70 13.28 3.38
N ILE A 93 -27.55 13.31 2.06
CA ILE A 93 -27.14 12.14 1.28
C ILE A 93 -25.62 12.12 1.24
N ILE A 94 -25.01 11.04 1.71
CA ILE A 94 -23.57 10.83 1.75
C ILE A 94 -23.22 9.72 0.75
N GLU A 95 -22.33 10.03 -0.18
CA GLU A 95 -21.65 9.06 -1.04
C GLU A 95 -20.45 8.50 -0.27
N GLU A 96 -20.38 7.18 -0.11
CA GLU A 96 -19.31 6.45 0.55
C GLU A 96 -18.64 5.49 -0.43
N VAL A 97 -17.31 5.58 -0.53
CA VAL A 97 -16.45 4.68 -1.28
C VAL A 97 -15.55 3.95 -0.30
N ILE A 98 -15.51 2.63 -0.40
CA ILE A 98 -14.71 1.79 0.49
C ILE A 98 -13.79 0.92 -0.37
N VAL A 99 -12.49 1.00 -0.10
CA VAL A 99 -11.48 0.07 -0.58
C VAL A 99 -11.03 -0.72 0.64
N GLU A 100 -11.31 -2.02 0.65
CA GLU A 100 -10.92 -2.91 1.76
C GLU A 100 -9.40 -3.10 1.79
N ASP A 101 -8.85 -3.47 2.95
CA ASP A 101 -7.45 -3.86 3.05
C ASP A 101 -7.15 -5.04 2.12
N LEU A 102 -5.91 -5.10 1.63
CA LEU A 102 -5.44 -6.11 0.68
C LEU A 102 -6.22 -6.14 -0.65
N THR A 103 -6.94 -5.07 -0.99
CA THR A 103 -7.56 -4.95 -2.32
C THR A 103 -6.47 -4.81 -3.39
N PRO A 104 -6.46 -5.67 -4.43
CA PRO A 104 -5.50 -5.57 -5.52
C PRO A 104 -5.76 -4.32 -6.37
N GLY A 105 -4.70 -3.58 -6.70
CA GLY A 105 -4.73 -2.44 -7.61
C GLY A 105 -3.51 -2.37 -8.54
N VAL A 106 -3.69 -1.70 -9.68
CA VAL A 106 -2.65 -1.54 -10.71
C VAL A 106 -2.27 -0.07 -10.84
N ALA A 107 -0.97 0.23 -10.94
CA ALA A 107 -0.53 1.60 -11.17
C ALA A 107 -0.85 2.05 -12.61
N VAL A 108 -1.66 3.09 -12.73
CA VAL A 108 -2.04 3.71 -14.03
C VAL A 108 -1.03 4.80 -14.40
N ALA A 109 -0.55 5.53 -13.41
CA ALA A 109 0.48 6.56 -13.56
C ALA A 109 1.54 6.42 -12.47
N ALA A 110 2.79 6.65 -12.85
CA ALA A 110 3.92 6.75 -11.94
C ALA A 110 4.74 7.96 -12.41
N ARG A 111 5.02 8.89 -11.49
CA ARG A 111 5.84 10.07 -11.79
C ARG A 111 6.61 10.48 -10.54
N GLY A 112 7.92 10.24 -10.55
CA GLY A 112 8.80 10.59 -9.44
C GLY A 112 8.32 9.95 -8.13
N GLY A 113 8.04 10.79 -7.13
CA GLY A 113 7.53 10.36 -5.82
C GLY A 113 6.04 10.06 -5.74
N ALA A 114 5.27 10.16 -6.83
CA ALA A 114 3.82 9.94 -6.81
C ALA A 114 3.38 8.79 -7.72
N LEU A 115 2.40 8.00 -7.26
CA LEU A 115 1.78 6.88 -7.95
C LEU A 115 0.26 7.06 -7.97
N SER A 116 -0.37 6.85 -9.12
CA SER A 116 -1.83 6.73 -9.20
C SER A 116 -2.20 5.27 -9.40
N VAL A 117 -2.81 4.67 -8.39
CA VAL A 117 -3.19 3.25 -8.35
C VAL A 117 -4.70 3.12 -8.50
N SER A 118 -5.12 2.25 -9.42
CA SER A 118 -6.52 1.96 -9.70
C SER A 118 -6.90 0.63 -9.06
N PHE A 119 -7.90 0.67 -8.17
CA PHE A 119 -8.49 -0.50 -7.50
C PHE A 119 -9.83 -0.91 -8.11
N GLU A 120 -10.45 -0.02 -8.89
CA GLU A 120 -11.64 -0.32 -9.70
C GLU A 120 -11.52 0.34 -11.08
N PRO A 121 -12.18 -0.21 -12.11
CA PRO A 121 -12.12 0.34 -13.47
C PRO A 121 -12.56 1.82 -13.52
N GLY A 122 -11.74 2.67 -14.14
CA GLY A 122 -12.07 4.07 -14.37
C GLY A 122 -11.80 5.01 -13.18
N ALA A 123 -11.32 4.50 -12.04
CA ALA A 123 -10.97 5.30 -10.89
C ALA A 123 -9.57 4.99 -10.38
N SER A 124 -8.88 6.00 -9.85
CA SER A 124 -7.54 5.86 -9.27
C SER A 124 -7.36 6.77 -8.06
N LEU A 125 -6.63 6.26 -7.07
CA LEU A 125 -6.16 7.01 -5.90
C LEU A 125 -4.69 7.37 -6.09
N THR A 126 -4.31 8.57 -5.63
CA THR A 126 -2.93 9.03 -5.69
C THR A 126 -2.23 8.77 -4.36
N PHE A 127 -1.05 8.19 -4.43
CA PHE A 127 -0.17 7.93 -3.30
C PHE A 127 1.17 8.64 -3.52
N SER A 128 1.71 9.24 -2.48
CA SER A 128 2.96 9.99 -2.52
C SER A 128 3.96 9.42 -1.51
N ALA A 129 5.22 9.28 -1.94
CA ALA A 129 6.33 8.95 -1.08
C ALA A 129 6.52 10.06 -0.05
N GLY A 130 6.57 9.68 1.21
CA GLY A 130 6.81 10.60 2.31
C GLY A 130 6.96 9.88 3.65
N PRO A 131 7.31 10.63 4.70
CA PRO A 131 7.26 10.10 6.05
C PRO A 131 5.83 9.66 6.39
N GLU A 132 5.71 8.73 7.34
CA GLU A 132 4.40 8.35 7.91
C GLU A 132 3.58 9.61 8.18
N PRO A 133 2.31 9.67 7.74
CA PRO A 133 1.45 10.80 8.03
C PRO A 133 1.29 10.88 9.54
N GLU A 134 1.96 11.86 10.14
CA GLU A 134 1.77 12.12 11.55
C GLU A 134 0.30 12.50 11.78
N PRO A 135 -0.38 11.89 12.77
CA PRO A 135 -1.70 12.36 13.17
C PRO A 135 -1.58 13.83 13.48
N ALA A 136 -2.43 14.66 12.83
CA ALA A 136 -2.36 16.12 12.86
C ALA A 136 -1.85 16.61 14.21
N ALA A 137 -0.56 16.95 14.28
CA ALA A 137 0.02 17.44 15.52
C ALA A 137 -0.86 18.63 15.94
N PRO A 138 -1.23 18.74 17.23
CA PRO A 138 -1.90 19.94 17.69
C PRO A 138 -1.07 21.12 17.21
N ALA A 139 -1.72 22.07 16.56
CA ALA A 139 -1.07 23.27 16.02
C ALA A 139 -0.03 23.74 17.03
N PRO A 140 1.20 24.09 16.61
CA PRO A 140 2.22 24.55 17.54
C PRO A 140 1.56 25.62 18.41
N GLN A 141 1.39 25.31 19.69
CA GLN A 141 0.88 26.29 20.62
C GLN A 141 1.90 27.41 20.54
N LEU A 142 1.47 28.56 20.03
CA LEU A 142 2.25 29.79 20.06
C LEU A 142 2.44 30.12 21.54
N SER A 143 3.41 29.46 22.19
CA SER A 143 3.94 29.82 23.49
C SER A 143 4.81 31.06 23.28
N GLY A 144 4.12 32.17 23.09
CA GLY A 144 4.68 33.51 23.01
C GLY A 144 3.77 34.44 23.78
N PHE A 145 3.73 34.29 25.11
CA PHE A 145 3.28 35.37 25.97
C PHE A 145 4.11 36.61 25.65
N ALA A 146 3.45 37.77 25.55
CA ALA A 146 4.09 39.07 25.45
C ALA A 146 5.09 39.23 26.61
N THR A 147 6.38 39.27 26.30
CA THR A 147 7.38 39.74 27.26
C THR A 147 7.23 41.26 27.33
N PRO A 148 7.17 41.88 28.53
CA PRO A 148 7.10 43.33 28.66
C PRO A 148 8.27 43.99 27.92
N PRO A 149 8.06 45.10 27.19
CA PRO A 149 9.16 45.78 26.53
C PRO A 149 10.07 46.43 27.58
N GLU A 150 11.32 45.97 27.67
CA GLU A 150 12.37 46.80 28.26
C GLU A 150 12.68 47.98 27.32
N PRO A 151 12.97 49.18 27.86
CA PRO A 151 13.13 50.38 27.06
C PRO A 151 14.45 50.35 26.28
N PHE A 152 14.33 50.52 24.96
CA PHE A 152 15.42 50.77 24.02
C PHE A 152 16.22 52.04 24.40
N PRO A 153 17.54 52.10 24.17
CA PRO A 153 17.98 52.52 22.83
C PRO A 153 19.30 51.92 22.29
N ALA A 154 19.39 51.93 20.97
CA ALA A 154 20.60 51.88 20.13
C ALA A 154 21.28 50.51 19.88
N SER A 155 20.82 49.80 18.86
CA SER A 155 21.54 49.69 17.56
C SER A 155 20.81 48.71 16.63
N ALA A 156 20.52 49.20 15.42
CA ALA A 156 19.76 48.50 14.40
C ALA A 156 20.59 47.46 13.65
N GLY A 157 19.99 46.30 13.41
CA GLY A 157 20.34 45.37 12.34
C GLY A 157 19.10 44.52 12.02
N PRO A 158 18.48 44.60 10.82
CA PRO A 158 17.31 43.80 10.51
C PRO A 158 17.74 42.37 10.13
N LEU A 159 17.48 41.41 11.01
CA LEU A 159 17.37 40.01 10.61
C LEU A 159 16.00 39.82 9.94
N LEU A 160 15.97 40.00 8.62
CA LEU A 160 14.84 39.57 7.79
C LEU A 160 14.81 38.04 7.76
N ALA A 161 14.17 37.42 8.76
CA ALA A 161 13.65 36.08 8.62
C ALA A 161 12.44 36.15 7.68
N GLY A 162 12.67 35.86 6.39
CA GLY A 162 11.58 35.69 5.43
C GLY A 162 10.61 34.58 5.88
N PRO A 163 9.35 34.61 5.42
CA PRO A 163 8.41 33.53 5.70
C PRO A 163 9.01 32.20 5.22
N PRO A 164 8.79 31.07 5.94
CA PRO A 164 9.20 29.78 5.42
C PRO A 164 8.50 29.60 4.07
N GLY A 165 9.31 29.50 3.01
CA GLY A 165 8.82 29.14 1.69
C GLY A 165 8.12 27.77 1.73
N PRO A 166 7.45 27.39 0.64
CA PRO A 166 6.90 26.05 0.50
C PRO A 166 8.01 25.04 0.84
N ARG A 167 7.71 24.04 1.68
CA ARG A 167 8.60 22.91 1.92
C ARG A 167 8.70 22.08 0.62
N GLU A 168 9.36 22.61 -0.39
CA GLU A 168 9.84 21.87 -1.55
C GLU A 168 11.01 21.01 -1.07
N GLY A 169 10.77 19.70 -0.99
CA GLY A 169 11.71 18.74 -0.46
C GLY A 169 11.27 18.13 0.88
N ALA A 170 9.98 17.78 1.02
CA ALA A 170 9.66 16.64 1.88
C ALA A 170 10.51 15.47 1.36
N GLY A 171 11.42 14.97 2.20
CA GLY A 171 12.35 13.92 1.83
C GLY A 171 11.60 12.80 1.11
N LEU A 172 12.00 12.52 -0.13
CA LEU A 172 11.47 11.42 -0.93
C LEU A 172 11.95 10.10 -0.30
N GLY A 173 11.44 9.78 0.88
CA GLY A 173 11.82 8.61 1.65
C GLY A 173 10.62 8.09 2.43
N GLY A 174 10.56 6.78 2.62
CA GLY A 174 9.47 6.08 3.27
C GLY A 174 8.43 5.51 2.31
N SER A 175 7.31 5.10 2.89
CA SER A 175 6.21 4.43 2.19
C SER A 175 5.42 5.40 1.31
N TYR A 176 4.67 4.84 0.37
CA TYR A 176 3.73 5.60 -0.45
C TYR A 176 2.37 5.70 0.25
N TRP A 177 2.08 6.87 0.83
CA TRP A 177 0.86 7.17 1.59
C TRP A 177 -0.21 7.80 0.72
N LEU A 178 -1.48 7.63 1.08
CA LEU A 178 -2.60 8.27 0.41
C LEU A 178 -2.42 9.80 0.38
N SER A 179 -2.32 10.38 -0.81
CA SER A 179 -2.11 11.82 -0.98
C SER A 179 -3.41 12.57 -0.69
N THR A 180 -3.34 13.50 0.26
CA THR A 180 -4.47 14.34 0.65
C THR A 180 -4.17 15.82 0.43
N GLY A 181 -5.22 16.60 0.19
CA GLY A 181 -5.17 18.05 0.20
C GLY A 181 -5.00 18.60 1.62
N PRO A 182 -4.81 19.92 1.76
CA PRO A 182 -4.55 20.57 3.05
C PRO A 182 -5.68 20.38 4.10
N GLY A 183 -6.89 20.02 3.67
CA GLY A 183 -8.03 19.70 4.53
C GLY A 183 -8.28 18.20 4.78
N GLY A 184 -7.34 17.30 4.40
CA GLY A 184 -7.58 15.85 4.46
C GLY A 184 -8.49 15.34 3.33
N GLU A 185 -8.64 16.14 2.28
CA GLU A 185 -9.48 15.81 1.11
C GLU A 185 -8.71 14.94 0.11
N VAL A 186 -9.33 13.88 -0.37
CA VAL A 186 -8.78 12.96 -1.37
C VAL A 186 -9.54 13.18 -2.67
N ARG A 187 -8.79 13.28 -3.77
CA ARG A 187 -9.39 13.39 -5.11
C ARG A 187 -9.66 11.99 -5.66
N TYR A 188 -10.92 11.67 -5.94
CA TYR A 188 -11.35 10.39 -6.49
C TYR A 188 -12.40 10.59 -7.60
N GLN A 189 -12.19 9.96 -8.76
CA GLN A 189 -13.03 10.13 -9.97
C GLN A 189 -13.28 11.62 -10.33
N GLY A 190 -12.27 12.48 -10.11
CA GLY A 190 -12.38 13.92 -10.37
C GLY A 190 -13.16 14.72 -9.31
N LYS A 191 -13.75 14.08 -8.31
CA LYS A 191 -14.46 14.69 -7.19
C LYS A 191 -13.57 14.72 -5.93
N LEU A 192 -13.91 15.59 -4.98
CA LEU A 192 -13.24 15.67 -3.68
C LEU A 192 -14.05 14.91 -2.64
N PHE A 193 -13.39 13.99 -1.93
CA PHE A 193 -13.94 13.23 -0.81
C PHE A 193 -13.14 13.52 0.44
N SER A 194 -13.74 13.44 1.61
CA SER A 194 -13.05 13.45 2.89
C SER A 194 -12.63 12.02 3.26
N ALA A 195 -11.35 11.83 3.56
CA ALA A 195 -10.86 10.58 4.14
C ALA A 195 -11.30 10.48 5.60
N ILE A 196 -11.83 9.32 6.00
CA ILE A 196 -12.27 9.07 7.38
C ILE A 196 -11.48 7.91 8.01
N ASP A 197 -11.57 7.76 9.33
CA ASP A 197 -10.91 6.70 10.09
C ASP A 197 -9.38 6.67 9.84
N ASP A 198 -8.81 5.47 9.66
CA ASP A 198 -7.38 5.25 9.40
C ASP A 198 -7.00 5.35 7.91
N SER A 199 -7.87 5.89 7.05
CA SER A 199 -7.65 5.97 5.59
C SER A 199 -6.38 6.73 5.21
N LEU A 200 -5.96 7.70 6.04
CA LEU A 200 -4.74 8.46 5.84
C LEU A 200 -3.47 7.60 6.02
N ARG A 201 -3.55 6.54 6.83
CA ARG A 201 -2.46 5.59 7.11
C ARG A 201 -2.41 4.46 6.09
N ALA A 202 -3.27 4.49 5.09
CA ALA A 202 -3.19 3.57 3.98
C ALA A 202 -1.91 3.83 3.18
N HIS A 203 -1.08 2.79 3.08
CA HIS A 203 0.10 2.77 2.23
C HIS A 203 0.06 1.56 1.30
N LEU A 204 0.88 1.63 0.25
CA LEU A 204 0.96 0.57 -0.74
C LEU A 204 1.83 -0.59 -0.26
N LEU A 205 1.35 -1.80 -0.49
CA LEU A 205 2.08 -3.04 -0.38
C LEU A 205 2.31 -3.61 -1.78
N ILE A 206 3.40 -4.36 -1.95
CA ILE A 206 3.66 -5.17 -3.14
C ILE A 206 3.94 -6.60 -2.73
N ASP A 207 3.70 -7.52 -3.65
CA ASP A 207 4.14 -8.90 -3.51
C ASP A 207 5.64 -9.01 -3.81
N ALA A 208 6.39 -9.59 -2.87
CA ALA A 208 7.85 -9.70 -2.98
C ALA A 208 8.28 -10.62 -4.14
N ASP A 209 7.50 -11.65 -4.45
CA ASP A 209 7.80 -12.60 -5.53
C ASP A 209 7.61 -11.92 -6.91
N SER A 210 6.58 -11.06 -7.02
CA SER A 210 6.32 -10.24 -8.20
C SER A 210 7.44 -9.23 -8.48
N LEU A 211 8.07 -8.69 -7.44
CA LEU A 211 9.23 -7.80 -7.58
C LEU A 211 10.43 -8.55 -8.16
N GLU A 212 10.71 -9.76 -7.65
CA GLU A 212 11.80 -10.60 -8.13
C GLU A 212 11.62 -10.95 -9.61
N GLU A 213 10.41 -11.37 -10.01
CA GLU A 213 10.11 -11.68 -11.41
C GLU A 213 10.37 -10.49 -12.36
N VAL A 214 9.97 -9.27 -11.97
CA VAL A 214 10.21 -8.06 -12.78
C VAL A 214 11.71 -7.76 -12.90
N VAL A 215 12.47 -7.96 -11.82
CA VAL A 215 13.93 -7.78 -11.83
C VAL A 215 14.61 -8.83 -12.73
N GLU A 216 14.17 -10.10 -12.66
CA GLU A 216 14.68 -11.18 -13.50
C GLU A 216 14.36 -10.96 -15.00
N ARG A 217 13.12 -10.59 -15.33
CA ARG A 217 12.73 -10.32 -16.73
C ARG A 217 13.59 -9.25 -17.40
N ARG A 218 14.14 -8.31 -16.63
CA ARG A 218 15.06 -7.28 -17.12
C ARG A 218 16.46 -7.81 -17.39
N THR A 219 16.94 -8.80 -16.63
CA THR A 219 18.28 -9.39 -16.83
C THR A 219 18.29 -10.43 -17.95
N VAL A 220 17.13 -11.02 -18.26
CA VAL A 220 17.00 -11.99 -19.36
C VAL A 220 16.86 -11.28 -20.71
N LEU A 221 17.76 -11.58 -21.64
CA LEU A 221 17.68 -11.07 -23.01
C LEU A 221 16.55 -11.79 -23.78
N PRO A 222 15.64 -11.08 -24.49
CA PRO A 222 14.45 -11.68 -25.11
C PRO A 222 14.72 -12.60 -26.31
N GLY A 223 15.99 -12.79 -26.71
CA GLY A 223 16.38 -13.55 -27.89
C GLY A 223 15.96 -12.87 -29.20
N VAL A 224 16.77 -13.03 -30.25
CA VAL A 224 16.44 -12.54 -31.60
C VAL A 224 16.09 -13.74 -32.47
N ARG A 225 14.89 -13.77 -33.05
CA ARG A 225 14.52 -14.75 -34.06
C ARG A 225 14.86 -14.21 -35.44
N LEU A 226 15.56 -15.00 -36.25
CA LEU A 226 15.77 -14.65 -37.65
C LEU A 226 14.42 -14.71 -38.38
N PRO A 227 14.07 -13.71 -39.19
CA PRO A 227 12.90 -13.79 -40.05
C PRO A 227 13.06 -15.00 -40.98
N GLY A 228 12.03 -15.86 -41.04
CA GLY A 228 12.04 -17.05 -41.88
C GLY A 228 12.28 -16.68 -43.34
N ARG A 229 13.22 -17.39 -43.97
CA ARG A 229 13.56 -17.26 -45.40
C ARG A 229 12.63 -18.12 -46.24
#